data_AF-A0A7X6I816-F1
#
_entry.id   AF-A0A7X6I816-F1
#
_cell.length_a   1.000
_cell.length_b   1.000
_cell.length_c   1.000
_cell.angle_alpha   90.00
_cell.angle_beta   90.00
_cell.angle_gamma   90.00
#
_symmetry.space_group_name_H-M   'P 1'
#
loop_
_entity.id
_entity.type
_entity.pdbx_description
1 polymer ?
#
loop_
_entity_poly.entity_id
_entity_poly.type
_entity_poly.pdbx_seq_one_letter_code
_entity_poly.pdbx_strand_id
1 'polypeptide(L)'
;MTDSPLGKPYDYAVSRLAAAGGDLEALPLPLQTLLLVEMAQAMIDSGGLEYFFETDFPNNPAYEVFVQAYRRIGAESAAACIEASALMFPFGEPHFFEELRQVWLEKMRVDPRFASLGERITGDASVWEKLSQYVQRHIDAFGA
;
A
#
# COMPACT_ATOMS: atom_id res chain seq x y z
N MET A 1 -17.91 3.09 5.84
CA MET A 1 -17.02 1.93 5.93
C MET A 1 -17.09 1.26 4.58
N THR A 2 -16.02 1.36 3.82
CA THR A 2 -15.87 0.65 2.55
C THR A 2 -15.73 -0.83 2.90
N ASP A 3 -16.65 -1.67 2.45
CA ASP A 3 -16.53 -3.12 2.61
C ASP A 3 -15.28 -3.56 1.86
N SER A 4 -14.26 -4.04 2.59
CA SER A 4 -13.07 -4.60 1.97
C SER A 4 -13.48 -5.77 1.07
N PRO A 5 -12.93 -5.92 -0.15
CA PRO A 5 -13.24 -7.05 -1.03
C PRO A 5 -12.87 -8.40 -0.42
N LEU A 6 -12.12 -8.40 0.69
CA LEU A 6 -11.67 -9.59 1.40
C LEU A 6 -12.55 -9.95 2.60
N GLY A 7 -13.51 -9.10 3.00
CA GLY A 7 -14.48 -9.39 4.05
C GLY A 7 -13.85 -9.80 5.39
N LYS A 8 -14.24 -10.98 5.91
CA LYS A 8 -13.87 -11.45 7.26
C LYS A 8 -12.37 -11.44 7.58
N PRO A 9 -11.45 -11.93 6.72
CA PRO A 9 -10.00 -11.78 6.93
C PRO A 9 -9.54 -10.35 7.20
N TYR A 10 -10.11 -9.36 6.51
CA TYR A 10 -9.78 -7.96 6.72
C TYR A 10 -10.31 -7.47 8.08
N ASP A 11 -11.57 -7.76 8.40
CA ASP A 11 -12.17 -7.42 9.70
C ASP A 11 -11.36 -8.02 10.86
N TYR A 12 -10.90 -9.26 10.71
CA TYR A 12 -10.01 -9.91 11.65
C TYR A 12 -8.69 -9.14 11.79
N ALA A 13 -8.00 -8.85 10.69
CA ALA A 13 -6.73 -8.12 10.73
C ALA A 13 -6.87 -6.73 11.37
N VAL A 14 -7.93 -5.99 11.07
CA VAL A 14 -8.25 -4.70 11.69
C VAL A 14 -8.49 -4.85 13.19
N SER A 15 -9.23 -5.88 13.62
CA SER A 15 -9.46 -6.15 15.05
C SER A 15 -8.15 -6.44 15.79
N ARG A 16 -7.21 -7.17 15.15
CA ARG A 16 -5.89 -7.47 15.71
C ARG A 16 -5.01 -6.23 15.77
N LEU A 17 -5.09 -5.34 14.77
CA LEU A 17 -4.39 -4.06 14.78
C LEU A 17 -4.89 -3.16 15.91
N ALA A 18 -6.21 -3.08 16.11
CA ALA A 18 -6.79 -2.35 17.23
C ALA A 18 -6.34 -2.93 18.59
N ALA A 19 -6.31 -4.26 18.73
CA ALA A 19 -5.82 -4.91 19.96
C ALA A 19 -4.32 -4.69 20.20
N ALA A 20 -3.53 -4.49 19.15
CA ALA A 20 -2.12 -4.12 19.21
C ALA A 20 -1.90 -2.60 19.42
N GLY A 21 -2.95 -1.81 19.63
CA GLY A 21 -2.83 -0.37 19.83
C GLY A 21 -2.42 0.40 18.57
N GLY A 22 -2.68 -0.15 17.38
CA GLY A 22 -2.27 0.44 16.11
C GLY A 22 -0.82 0.14 15.71
N ASP A 23 -0.10 -0.67 16.48
CA ASP A 23 1.24 -1.12 16.13
C ASP A 23 1.18 -2.24 15.08
N LEU A 24 1.45 -1.88 13.82
CA LEU A 24 1.44 -2.83 12.72
C LEU A 24 2.53 -3.92 12.88
N GLU A 25 3.69 -3.57 13.43
CA GLU A 25 4.83 -4.49 13.55
C GLU A 25 4.58 -5.61 14.57
N ALA A 26 3.67 -5.38 15.51
CA ALA A 26 3.24 -6.38 16.50
C ALA A 26 2.36 -7.50 15.91
N LEU A 27 1.88 -7.38 14.67
CA LEU A 27 1.02 -8.38 14.04
C LEU A 27 1.84 -9.47 13.32
N PRO A 28 1.30 -10.68 13.12
CA PRO A 28 1.88 -11.65 12.21
C PRO A 28 2.00 -11.10 10.78
N LEU A 29 3.08 -11.46 10.09
CA LEU A 29 3.40 -10.98 8.74
C LEU A 29 2.24 -11.09 7.71
N PRO A 30 1.41 -12.15 7.71
CA PRO A 30 0.25 -12.20 6.82
C PRO A 30 -0.75 -11.06 7.01
N LEU A 31 -1.01 -10.67 8.27
CA LEU A 31 -1.94 -9.58 8.60
C LEU A 31 -1.32 -8.23 8.23
N GLN A 32 -0.02 -8.05 8.53
CA GLN A 32 0.70 -6.84 8.11
C GLN A 32 0.61 -6.65 6.59
N THR A 33 0.89 -7.71 5.83
CA THR A 33 0.86 -7.69 4.37
C THR A 33 -0.53 -7.37 3.85
N LEU A 34 -1.57 -7.96 4.45
CA LEU A 34 -2.95 -7.66 4.10
C LEU A 34 -3.28 -6.17 4.28
N LEU A 35 -3.03 -5.63 5.47
CA LEU A 35 -3.38 -4.26 5.82
C LEU A 35 -2.60 -3.24 4.98
N LEU A 36 -1.30 -3.49 4.74
CA LEU A 36 -0.47 -2.60 3.92
C LEU A 36 -0.94 -2.52 2.47
N VAL A 37 -1.23 -3.67 1.84
CA VAL A 37 -1.66 -3.70 0.44
C VAL A 37 -3.07 -3.10 0.32
N GLU A 38 -3.99 -3.47 1.20
CA GLU A 38 -5.37 -2.97 1.18
C GLU A 38 -5.39 -1.44 1.30
N MET A 39 -4.71 -0.90 2.32
CA MET A 39 -4.64 0.54 2.56
C MET A 39 -4.00 1.28 1.39
N ALA A 40 -2.87 0.78 0.87
CA ALA A 40 -2.20 1.42 -0.26
C ALA A 40 -3.03 1.35 -1.55
N GLN A 41 -3.56 0.18 -1.90
CA GLN A 41 -4.33 0.00 -3.13
C GLN A 41 -5.64 0.79 -3.09
N ALA A 42 -6.28 0.91 -1.92
CA ALA A 42 -7.47 1.75 -1.77
C ALA A 42 -7.19 3.24 -2.09
N MET A 43 -6.05 3.78 -1.66
CA MET A 43 -5.63 5.14 -2.02
C MET A 43 -5.31 5.24 -3.52
N ILE A 44 -4.57 4.27 -4.06
CA ILE A 44 -4.18 4.24 -5.47
C ILE A 44 -5.39 4.12 -6.41
N ASP A 45 -6.40 3.32 -6.04
CA ASP A 45 -7.63 3.19 -6.81
C ASP A 45 -8.51 4.44 -6.71
N SER A 46 -8.42 5.18 -5.61
CA SER A 46 -9.21 6.40 -5.39
C SER A 46 -8.62 7.64 -6.06
N GLY A 47 -7.30 7.77 -6.12
CA GLY A 47 -6.62 8.98 -6.60
C GLY A 47 -5.23 8.76 -7.20
N GLY A 48 -4.91 7.52 -7.58
CA GLY A 48 -3.62 7.17 -8.17
C GLY A 48 -2.46 7.19 -7.20
N LEU A 49 -1.26 7.03 -7.76
CA LEU A 49 0.00 7.14 -7.00
C LEU A 49 0.15 8.51 -6.34
N GLU A 50 -0.46 9.56 -6.91
CA GLU A 50 -0.51 10.88 -6.30
C GLU A 50 -1.14 10.83 -4.92
N TYR A 51 -2.39 10.35 -4.82
CA TYR A 51 -3.09 10.29 -3.55
C TYR A 51 -2.40 9.37 -2.54
N PHE A 52 -1.76 8.30 -3.02
CA PHE A 52 -0.89 7.47 -2.18
C PHE A 52 0.27 8.24 -1.53
N PHE A 53 0.94 9.13 -2.26
CA PHE A 53 2.07 9.92 -1.73
C PHE A 53 1.64 11.17 -0.95
N GLU A 54 0.43 11.68 -1.21
CA GLU A 54 -0.19 12.73 -0.39
C GLU A 54 -0.58 12.23 1.01
N THR A 55 -0.88 10.94 1.13
CA THR A 55 -1.37 10.34 2.37
C THR A 55 -0.24 10.18 3.40
N ASP A 56 -0.46 10.72 4.61
CA ASP A 56 0.32 10.37 5.79
C ASP A 56 -0.24 9.10 6.43
N PHE A 57 0.45 7.99 6.17
CA PHE A 57 0.08 6.71 6.74
C PHE A 57 0.41 6.66 8.24
N PRO A 58 -0.40 5.96 9.06
CA PRO A 58 -0.12 5.78 10.48
C PRO A 58 1.30 5.26 10.71
N ASN A 59 2.04 5.91 11.61
CA ASN A 59 3.45 5.65 11.94
C ASN A 59 4.46 5.90 10.80
N ASN A 60 4.05 6.56 9.71
CA ASN A 60 4.92 6.95 8.58
C ASN A 60 5.85 5.82 8.10
N PRO A 61 5.34 4.63 7.72
CA PRO A 61 6.17 3.57 7.17
C PRO A 61 6.91 4.04 5.92
N ALA A 62 8.17 3.63 5.79
CA ALA A 62 8.93 3.86 4.57
C ALA A 62 8.23 3.23 3.36
N TYR A 63 8.30 3.87 2.18
CA TYR A 63 7.62 3.37 0.98
C TYR A 63 8.07 1.96 0.57
N GLU A 64 9.30 1.59 0.91
CA GLU A 64 9.80 0.22 0.72
C GLU A 64 8.95 -0.82 1.45
N VAL A 65 8.37 -0.50 2.61
CA VAL A 65 7.49 -1.42 3.35
C VAL A 65 6.28 -1.85 2.50
N PHE A 66 5.70 -0.90 1.76
CA PHE A 66 4.61 -1.19 0.81
C PHE A 66 5.12 -2.00 -0.38
N VAL A 67 6.26 -1.62 -0.98
CA VAL A 67 6.87 -2.37 -2.09
C VAL A 67 7.05 -3.84 -1.71
N GLN A 68 7.60 -4.12 -0.52
CA GLN A 68 7.79 -5.48 -0.05
C GLN A 68 6.46 -6.20 0.21
N ALA A 69 5.42 -5.50 0.66
CA ALA A 69 4.08 -6.10 0.82
C ALA A 69 3.48 -6.53 -0.53
N TYR A 70 3.59 -5.70 -1.57
CA TYR A 70 3.15 -6.06 -2.92
C TYR A 70 3.95 -7.23 -3.51
N ARG A 71 5.28 -7.27 -3.29
CA ARG A 71 6.12 -8.40 -3.69
C ARG A 71 5.70 -9.70 -3.01
N ARG A 72 5.39 -9.67 -1.70
CA ARG A 72 4.95 -10.87 -0.94
C ARG A 72 3.69 -11.52 -1.50
N ILE A 73 2.74 -10.72 -2.01
CA ILE A 73 1.55 -11.27 -2.65
C ILE A 73 1.80 -11.68 -4.11
N GLY A 74 2.97 -11.39 -4.66
CA GLY A 74 3.36 -11.67 -6.05
C GLY A 74 2.97 -10.56 -7.04
N ALA A 75 2.59 -9.37 -6.57
CA ALA A 75 2.18 -8.24 -7.40
C ALA A 75 3.39 -7.41 -7.89
N GLU A 76 4.33 -8.08 -8.58
CA GLU A 76 5.62 -7.49 -8.96
C GLU A 76 5.51 -6.23 -9.82
N SER A 77 4.57 -6.18 -10.77
CA SER A 77 4.39 -5.00 -11.63
C SER A 77 3.96 -3.77 -10.80
N ALA A 78 3.02 -3.97 -9.87
CA ALA A 78 2.56 -2.91 -8.97
C ALA A 78 3.67 -2.48 -7.99
N ALA A 79 4.39 -3.44 -7.40
CA ALA A 79 5.55 -3.16 -6.55
C ALA A 79 6.60 -2.31 -7.28
N ALA A 80 6.92 -2.65 -8.52
CA ALA A 80 7.85 -1.89 -9.35
C ALA A 80 7.35 -0.47 -9.68
N CYS A 81 6.04 -0.26 -9.80
CA CYS A 81 5.48 1.08 -10.03
C CYS A 81 5.62 1.96 -8.78
N ILE A 82 5.34 1.41 -7.59
CA ILE A 82 5.53 2.12 -6.31
C ILE A 82 7.01 2.44 -6.09
N GLU A 83 7.89 1.47 -6.30
CA GLU A 83 9.34 1.64 -6.15
C GLU A 83 9.88 2.71 -7.11
N ALA A 84 9.55 2.62 -8.40
CA ALA A 84 10.01 3.58 -9.40
C ALA A 84 9.50 5.00 -9.14
N SER A 85 8.26 5.15 -8.67
CA SER A 85 7.70 6.46 -8.33
C SER A 85 8.26 7.03 -7.03
N ALA A 86 8.51 6.20 -6.01
CA ALA A 86 9.18 6.61 -4.79
C ALA A 86 10.61 7.12 -5.06
N LEU A 87 11.32 6.52 -6.02
CA LEU A 87 12.66 6.97 -6.45
C LEU A 87 12.66 8.31 -7.20
N MET A 88 11.49 8.86 -7.54
CA MET A 88 11.41 10.19 -8.17
C MET A 88 11.57 11.33 -7.16
N PHE A 89 11.43 11.06 -5.86
CA PHE A 89 11.71 12.06 -4.83
C PHE A 89 13.23 12.28 -4.71
N PRO A 90 13.73 13.52 -4.85
CA PRO A 90 15.17 13.80 -4.86
C PRO A 90 15.76 13.98 -3.44
N PHE A 91 15.14 13.37 -2.43
CA PHE A 91 15.53 13.49 -1.03
C PHE A 91 15.24 12.18 -0.29
N GLY A 92 15.97 11.95 0.81
CA GLY A 92 15.83 10.76 1.64
C GLY A 92 14.54 10.79 2.47
N GLU A 93 14.00 9.60 2.72
CA GLU A 93 12.86 9.37 3.63
C GLU A 93 11.65 10.29 3.40
N PRO A 94 11.09 10.33 2.17
CA PRO A 94 10.01 11.25 1.84
C PRO A 94 8.78 11.15 2.74
N HIS A 95 8.51 9.97 3.29
CA HIS A 95 7.42 9.70 4.24
C HIS A 95 7.45 10.57 5.51
N PHE A 96 8.58 11.19 5.88
CA PHE A 96 8.66 12.11 7.04
C PHE A 96 8.44 13.59 6.72
N PHE A 97 8.39 13.99 5.45
CA PHE A 97 8.42 15.41 5.05
C PHE A 97 7.22 15.78 4.17
N GLU A 98 6.02 15.83 4.74
CA GLU A 98 4.76 16.14 4.03
C GLU A 98 4.87 17.37 3.12
N GLU A 99 5.27 18.53 3.66
CA GLU A 99 5.39 19.78 2.88
C GLU A 99 6.33 19.63 1.68
N LEU A 100 7.46 18.92 1.87
CA LEU A 100 8.44 18.72 0.81
C LEU A 100 7.93 17.71 -0.23
N ARG A 101 7.18 16.68 0.19
CA ARG A 101 6.50 15.77 -0.75
C ARG A 101 5.54 16.54 -1.63
N GLN A 102 4.70 17.40 -1.06
CA GLN A 102 3.71 18.19 -1.80
C GLN A 102 4.37 19.04 -2.90
N VAL A 103 5.44 19.75 -2.57
CA VAL A 103 6.22 20.55 -3.54
C VAL A 103 6.79 19.70 -4.68
N TRP A 104 7.21 18.47 -4.41
CA TRP A 104 7.74 17.57 -5.44
C TRP A 104 6.65 16.84 -6.21
N LEU A 105 5.52 16.50 -5.57
CA LEU A 105 4.36 15.91 -6.23
C LEU A 105 3.80 16.84 -7.31
N GLU A 106 3.71 18.15 -7.04
CA GLU A 106 3.32 19.13 -8.07
C GLU A 106 4.20 19.05 -9.33
N LYS A 107 5.50 18.79 -9.18
CA LYS A 107 6.43 18.63 -10.30
C LYS A 107 6.30 17.25 -10.95
N MET A 108 6.06 16.21 -10.16
CA MET A 108 5.88 14.84 -10.67
C MET A 108 4.58 14.70 -11.48
N ARG A 109 3.51 15.43 -11.13
CA ARG A 109 2.24 15.44 -11.87
C ARG A 109 2.38 15.79 -13.36
N VAL A 110 3.37 16.63 -13.71
CA VAL A 110 3.64 16.99 -15.11
C VAL A 110 4.69 16.09 -15.78
N ASP A 111 5.30 15.15 -15.05
CA ASP A 111 6.23 14.19 -15.60
C ASP A 111 5.45 13.00 -16.23
N PRO A 112 5.56 12.78 -17.55
CA PRO A 112 4.82 11.70 -18.21
C PRO A 112 5.19 10.31 -17.69
N ARG A 113 6.37 10.14 -17.08
CA ARG A 113 6.76 8.87 -16.45
C ARG A 113 5.90 8.58 -15.24
N PHE A 114 5.60 9.59 -14.41
CA PHE A 114 4.78 9.40 -13.23
C PHE A 114 3.34 9.01 -13.61
N ALA A 115 2.78 9.69 -14.62
CA ALA A 115 1.47 9.35 -15.17
C ALA A 115 1.42 7.90 -15.67
N SER A 116 2.41 7.48 -16.47
CA SER A 116 2.49 6.11 -16.98
C SER A 116 2.65 5.05 -15.88
N LEU A 117 3.36 5.35 -14.80
CA LEU A 117 3.44 4.45 -13.64
C LEU A 117 2.09 4.36 -12.93
N GLY A 118 1.37 5.47 -12.77
CA GLY A 118 0.03 5.51 -12.19
C GLY A 118 -1.00 4.71 -12.99
N GLU A 119 -1.04 4.90 -14.31
CA GLU A 119 -1.95 4.18 -15.22
C GLU A 119 -1.77 2.65 -15.16
N ARG A 120 -0.57 2.18 -14.83
CA ARG A 120 -0.28 0.73 -14.75
C ARG A 120 -0.77 0.07 -13.48
N ILE A 121 -0.98 0.82 -12.40
CA ILE A 121 -1.30 0.29 -11.06
C ILE A 121 -2.70 0.67 -10.60
N THR A 122 -3.21 1.84 -11.00
CA THR A 122 -4.59 2.26 -10.71
C THR A 122 -5.59 1.34 -11.38
N GLY A 123 -6.46 0.72 -10.60
CA GLY A 123 -7.44 -0.23 -11.11
C GLY A 123 -6.87 -1.57 -11.55
N ASP A 124 -5.62 -1.91 -11.19
CA ASP A 124 -5.05 -3.24 -11.44
C ASP A 124 -5.75 -4.30 -10.56
N ALA A 125 -6.83 -4.88 -11.09
CA ALA A 125 -7.60 -5.94 -10.44
C ALA A 125 -6.74 -7.16 -10.05
N SER A 126 -5.58 -7.36 -10.69
CA SER A 126 -4.70 -8.47 -10.40
C SER A 126 -4.03 -8.35 -9.03
N VAL A 127 -3.95 -7.14 -8.45
CA VAL A 127 -3.50 -6.91 -7.07
C VAL A 127 -4.49 -7.54 -6.09
N TRP A 128 -5.78 -7.25 -6.25
CA TRP A 128 -6.84 -7.79 -5.40
C TRP A 128 -6.96 -9.31 -5.50
N GLU A 129 -6.82 -9.87 -6.71
CA GLU A 129 -6.78 -11.32 -6.93
C GLU A 129 -5.60 -11.97 -6.17
N LYS A 130 -4.39 -11.43 -6.33
CA LYS A 130 -3.17 -11.93 -5.66
C LYS A 130 -3.25 -11.81 -4.15
N LEU A 131 -3.81 -10.72 -3.66
CA LEU A 131 -4.03 -10.51 -2.24
C LEU A 131 -5.02 -11.54 -1.67
N SER A 132 -6.11 -11.83 -2.40
CA SER A 132 -7.05 -12.90 -2.03
C SER A 132 -6.37 -14.28 -1.99
N GLN A 133 -5.57 -14.61 -3.01
CA GLN A 133 -4.78 -15.86 -3.04
C GLN A 133 -3.75 -15.92 -1.91
N TYR A 134 -3.13 -14.80 -1.55
CA TYR A 134 -2.22 -14.71 -0.41
C TYR A 134 -2.97 -15.00 0.91
N VAL A 135 -4.11 -14.36 1.13
CA VAL A 135 -4.96 -14.61 2.32
C VAL A 135 -5.36 -16.08 2.41
N GLN A 136 -5.81 -16.70 1.30
CA GLN A 136 -6.17 -18.12 1.28
C GLN A 136 -5.01 -19.05 1.64
N ARG A 137 -3.80 -18.77 1.11
CA ARG A 137 -2.59 -19.55 1.44
C ARG A 137 -2.15 -19.41 2.90
N HIS A 138 -2.59 -18.35 3.58
CA HIS A 138 -2.25 -18.05 4.96
C HIS A 138 -3.48 -18.02 5.87
N ILE A 139 -4.55 -18.75 5.53
CA ILE A 139 -5.85 -18.63 6.19
C ILE A 139 -5.77 -18.89 7.71
N ASP A 140 -4.88 -19.77 8.15
CA ASP A 140 -4.64 -20.08 9.57
C ASP A 140 -4.21 -18.85 10.39
N ALA A 141 -3.61 -17.84 9.75
CA ALA A 141 -3.24 -16.59 10.41
C ALA A 141 -4.44 -15.66 10.66
N PHE A 142 -5.56 -15.85 9.96
CA PHE A 142 -6.74 -14.97 9.98
C PHE A 142 -7.87 -15.48 10.87
N GLY A 143 -7.56 -16.30 11.88
CA GLY A 143 -8.51 -16.73 12.90
C GLY A 143 -9.58 -17.70 12.38
N ALA A 144 -9.13 -18.80 11.78
CA ALA A 144 -9.96 -19.90 11.28
C ALA A 144 -11.15 -20.29 12.18
#